data_AF-A0AA86URI1-F1
#
_entry.id   AF-A0AA86URI1-F1
#
_cell.length_a   1.000
_cell.length_b   1.000
_cell.length_c   1.000
_cell.angle_alpha   90.00
_cell.angle_beta   90.00
_cell.angle_gamma   90.00
#
_symmetry.space_group_name_H-M   'P 1'
#
loop_
_entity.id
_entity.type
_entity.pdbx_description
1 polymer ?
#
loop_
_entity_poly.entity_id
_entity_poly.type
_entity_poly.pdbx_seq_one_letter_code
_entity_poly.pdbx_strand_id
1 'polypeptide(L)'
;MQQRTKTTDEVKILFKTHFITVMRARVNTDVAISDDVTDEQLCHIYDSLSRSRKRGVWPIVGQAIGKGGEWAAKHYIQSFRRALYKEKLNNFHKAEISKMIENLFINDVDKSYIVTEVKTKFQNENIFPESLTSYIFQSIDRLQSKHKLLLPNVSQLLNSVPKVIVESILFPTANSNLSEFEEQFESDLSYLFTVGAEERITENDSFSDFLLQNESVYKKKNKKTELSLQLALKMLLERDD
;
A
#
# COMPACT_ATOMS: atom_id res chain seq x y z
N MET A 1 -37.02 -14.00 -17.16
CA MET A 1 -36.83 -12.55 -17.36
C MET A 1 -35.36 -12.30 -17.66
N GLN A 2 -35.01 -12.04 -18.93
CA GLN A 2 -33.63 -11.69 -19.31
C GLN A 2 -33.36 -10.24 -18.90
N GLN A 3 -32.47 -10.02 -17.94
CA GLN A 3 -31.99 -8.68 -17.61
C GLN A 3 -31.15 -8.18 -18.78
N ARG A 4 -31.67 -7.21 -19.55
CA ARG A 4 -30.86 -6.47 -20.51
C ARG A 4 -29.71 -5.82 -19.75
N THR A 5 -28.48 -6.21 -20.07
CA THR A 5 -27.28 -5.53 -19.59
C THR A 5 -27.26 -4.12 -20.16
N LYS A 6 -27.60 -3.13 -19.33
CA LYS A 6 -27.47 -1.71 -19.69
C LYS A 6 -26.04 -1.41 -20.14
N THR A 7 -25.89 -0.66 -21.21
CA THR A 7 -24.58 -0.23 -21.72
C THR A 7 -23.94 0.79 -20.77
N THR A 8 -22.62 0.92 -20.80
CA THR A 8 -21.86 1.84 -19.92
C THR A 8 -22.34 3.29 -20.04
N ASP A 9 -22.73 3.70 -21.25
CA ASP A 9 -23.20 5.06 -21.54
C ASP A 9 -24.62 5.31 -20.99
N GLU A 10 -25.51 4.33 -21.11
CA GLU A 10 -26.84 4.39 -20.49
C GLU A 10 -26.75 4.56 -18.98
N VAL A 11 -25.84 3.83 -18.34
CA VAL A 11 -25.61 3.95 -16.89
C VAL A 11 -25.10 5.34 -16.54
N LYS A 12 -24.19 5.93 -17.34
CA LYS A 12 -23.67 7.27 -17.12
C LYS A 12 -24.77 8.34 -17.25
N ILE A 13 -25.61 8.26 -18.28
CA ILE A 13 -26.74 9.17 -18.49
C ILE A 13 -27.72 9.07 -17.31
N LEU A 14 -28.14 7.84 -16.98
CA LEU A 14 -29.08 7.59 -15.89
C LEU A 14 -28.54 8.10 -14.55
N PHE A 15 -27.26 7.87 -14.28
CA PHE A 15 -26.57 8.39 -13.10
C PHE A 15 -26.64 9.92 -13.07
N LYS A 16 -26.27 10.59 -14.17
CA LYS A 16 -26.26 12.05 -14.26
C LYS A 16 -27.64 12.64 -14.01
N THR A 17 -28.68 12.11 -14.66
CA THR A 17 -30.07 12.58 -14.51
C THR A 17 -30.54 12.49 -13.06
N HIS A 18 -30.34 11.36 -12.40
CA HIS A 18 -30.73 11.21 -11.00
C HIS A 18 -29.86 12.04 -10.06
N PHE A 19 -28.57 12.19 -10.36
CA PHE A 19 -27.69 13.03 -9.58
C PHE A 19 -28.13 14.50 -9.66
N ILE A 20 -28.44 15.04 -10.83
CA ILE A 20 -29.02 16.38 -11.01
C ILE A 20 -30.31 16.53 -10.19
N THR A 21 -31.20 15.53 -10.27
CA THR A 21 -32.48 15.53 -9.53
C THR A 21 -32.25 15.65 -8.03
N VAL A 22 -31.34 14.83 -7.48
CA VAL A 22 -30.99 14.87 -6.05
C VAL A 22 -30.33 16.20 -5.69
N MET A 23 -29.46 16.73 -6.55
CA MET A 23 -28.79 18.00 -6.32
C MET A 23 -29.75 19.19 -6.28
N ARG A 24 -30.76 19.24 -7.16
CA ARG A 24 -31.81 20.27 -7.14
C ARG A 24 -32.54 20.32 -5.80
N ALA A 25 -32.78 19.17 -5.18
CA ALA A 25 -33.43 19.10 -3.86
C ALA A 25 -32.51 19.52 -2.70
N ARG A 26 -31.19 19.62 -2.92
CA ARG A 26 -30.18 19.87 -1.86
C ARG A 26 -29.57 21.27 -1.92
N VAL A 27 -29.59 21.90 -3.09
CA VAL A 27 -29.17 23.28 -3.28
C VAL A 27 -30.32 24.21 -2.87
N ASN A 28 -30.00 25.40 -2.36
CA ASN A 28 -31.04 26.40 -2.08
C ASN A 28 -31.78 26.75 -3.38
N THR A 29 -33.07 27.10 -3.25
CA THR A 29 -34.00 27.39 -4.36
C THR A 29 -33.51 28.41 -5.37
N ASP A 30 -32.53 29.25 -5.00
CA ASP A 30 -32.04 30.35 -5.84
C ASP A 30 -31.07 29.88 -6.95
N VAL A 31 -30.55 28.66 -6.89
CA VAL A 31 -29.67 28.10 -7.93
C VAL A 31 -30.45 27.04 -8.71
N ALA A 32 -31.13 27.46 -9.77
CA ALA A 32 -31.76 26.55 -10.70
C ALA A 32 -30.68 25.77 -11.47
N ILE A 33 -30.49 24.48 -11.12
CA ILE A 33 -29.60 23.59 -11.88
C ILE A 33 -30.31 23.22 -13.18
N SER A 34 -29.79 23.63 -14.33
CA SER A 34 -30.28 23.20 -15.65
C SER A 34 -30.05 21.71 -15.89
N ASP A 35 -30.86 21.07 -16.74
CA ASP A 35 -30.63 19.69 -17.19
C ASP A 35 -29.33 19.58 -18.01
N ASP A 36 -28.91 20.67 -18.66
CA ASP A 36 -27.72 20.75 -19.51
C ASP A 36 -26.44 21.09 -18.73
N VAL A 37 -26.47 21.01 -17.39
CA VAL A 37 -25.29 21.28 -16.55
C VAL A 37 -24.12 20.36 -16.92
N THR A 38 -22.92 20.92 -17.04
CA THR A 38 -21.72 20.13 -17.35
C THR A 38 -21.33 19.25 -16.16
N ASP A 39 -20.60 18.16 -16.41
CA ASP A 39 -20.12 17.27 -15.34
C ASP A 39 -19.23 18.04 -14.35
N GLU A 40 -18.42 18.98 -14.85
CA GLU A 40 -17.57 19.88 -14.06
C GLU A 40 -18.39 20.80 -13.14
N GLN A 41 -19.39 21.50 -13.70
CA GLN A 41 -20.28 22.37 -12.92
C GLN A 41 -21.02 21.58 -11.84
N LEU A 42 -21.55 20.40 -12.16
CA LEU A 42 -22.26 19.55 -11.21
C LEU A 42 -21.35 19.09 -10.08
N CYS A 43 -20.08 18.80 -10.37
CA CYS A 43 -19.08 18.49 -9.36
C CYS A 43 -18.79 19.69 -8.45
N HIS A 44 -18.61 20.89 -9.01
CA HIS A 44 -18.41 22.10 -8.20
C HIS A 44 -19.60 22.40 -7.29
N ILE A 45 -20.83 22.27 -7.80
CA ILE A 45 -22.05 22.45 -7.00
C ILE A 45 -22.06 21.44 -5.85
N TYR A 46 -21.81 20.17 -6.14
CA TYR A 46 -21.73 19.14 -5.09
C TYR A 46 -20.63 19.47 -4.07
N ASP A 47 -19.43 19.82 -4.51
CA ASP A 47 -18.30 20.09 -3.63
C ASP A 47 -18.53 21.32 -2.74
N SER A 48 -19.28 22.31 -3.21
CA SER A 48 -19.70 23.50 -2.44
C SER A 48 -20.70 23.19 -1.31
N LEU A 49 -21.40 22.05 -1.37
CA LEU A 49 -22.36 21.68 -0.33
C LEU A 49 -21.66 21.38 1.00
N SER A 50 -22.31 21.77 2.10
CA SER A 50 -21.89 21.36 3.44
C SER A 50 -21.97 19.84 3.62
N ARG A 51 -21.19 19.30 4.55
CA ARG A 51 -21.14 17.86 4.85
C ARG A 51 -22.53 17.28 5.18
N SER A 52 -23.38 18.04 5.88
CA SER A 52 -24.75 17.63 6.20
C SER A 52 -25.63 17.48 4.95
N ARG A 53 -25.49 18.38 3.97
CA ARG A 53 -26.25 18.33 2.71
C ARG A 53 -25.76 17.23 1.77
N LYS A 54 -24.47 16.89 1.80
CA LYS A 54 -23.89 15.76 1.05
C LYS A 54 -24.36 14.40 1.59
N ARG A 55 -24.73 14.32 2.87
CA ARG A 55 -25.13 13.06 3.52
C ARG A 55 -26.37 12.47 2.84
N GLY A 56 -26.26 11.21 2.43
CA GLY A 56 -27.37 10.46 1.84
C GLY A 56 -27.56 10.66 0.33
N VAL A 57 -26.76 11.50 -0.32
CA VAL A 57 -26.82 11.69 -1.79
C VAL A 57 -26.59 10.37 -2.51
N TRP A 58 -25.50 9.66 -2.19
CA TRP A 58 -25.13 8.43 -2.90
C TRP A 58 -26.10 7.27 -2.74
N PRO A 59 -26.63 6.96 -1.53
CA PRO A 59 -27.70 5.98 -1.37
C PRO A 59 -28.90 6.26 -2.27
N ILE A 60 -29.36 7.51 -2.35
CA ILE A 60 -30.53 7.89 -3.17
C ILE A 60 -30.23 7.70 -4.67
N VAL A 61 -29.09 8.23 -5.15
CA VAL A 61 -28.67 8.08 -6.55
C VAL A 61 -28.47 6.60 -6.91
N GLY A 62 -27.81 5.85 -6.03
CA GLY A 62 -27.53 4.43 -6.19
C GLY A 62 -28.78 3.54 -6.22
N GLN A 63 -29.79 3.88 -5.42
CA GLN A 63 -31.10 3.22 -5.44
C GLN A 63 -31.83 3.49 -6.76
N ALA A 64 -31.83 4.73 -7.24
CA ALA A 64 -32.49 5.12 -8.48
C ALA A 64 -31.95 4.36 -9.72
N ILE A 65 -30.66 4.02 -9.71
CA ILE A 65 -30.01 3.28 -10.81
C ILE A 65 -29.87 1.77 -10.57
N GLY A 66 -30.28 1.27 -9.39
CA GLY A 66 -30.19 -0.14 -9.02
C GLY A 66 -28.76 -0.66 -8.79
N LYS A 67 -27.83 0.18 -8.31
CA LYS A 67 -26.41 -0.18 -8.07
C LYS A 67 -25.95 -0.02 -6.61
N GLY A 68 -26.76 0.60 -5.76
CA GLY A 68 -26.41 0.87 -4.35
C GLY A 68 -25.53 2.10 -4.17
N GLY A 69 -25.45 2.60 -2.93
CA GLY A 69 -24.82 3.89 -2.63
C GLY A 69 -23.30 3.90 -2.75
N GLU A 70 -22.63 2.83 -2.33
CA GLU A 70 -21.17 2.73 -2.44
C GLU A 70 -20.71 2.75 -3.91
N TRP A 71 -21.40 2.00 -4.76
CA TRP A 71 -21.15 2.02 -6.20
C TRP A 71 -21.34 3.42 -6.78
N ALA A 72 -22.42 4.12 -6.41
CA ALA A 72 -22.70 5.47 -6.89
C ALA A 72 -21.61 6.47 -6.48
N ALA A 73 -21.13 6.41 -5.23
CA ALA A 73 -20.03 7.23 -4.75
C ALA A 73 -18.73 6.97 -5.54
N LYS A 74 -18.40 5.69 -5.76
CA LYS A 74 -17.22 5.31 -6.54
C LYS A 74 -17.33 5.75 -8.00
N HIS A 75 -18.51 5.60 -8.61
CA HIS A 75 -18.76 6.03 -9.98
C HIS A 75 -18.65 7.55 -10.12
N TYR A 76 -19.18 8.33 -9.17
CA TYR A 76 -18.99 9.77 -9.14
C TYR A 76 -17.51 10.15 -9.15
N ILE A 77 -16.71 9.58 -8.25
CA ILE A 77 -15.27 9.87 -8.16
C ILE A 77 -14.57 9.56 -9.49
N GLN A 78 -14.79 8.38 -10.06
CA GLN A 78 -14.04 7.91 -11.23
C GLN A 78 -14.50 8.53 -12.55
N SER A 79 -15.79 8.83 -12.71
CA SER A 79 -16.40 9.21 -13.99
C SER A 79 -16.76 10.68 -14.08
N PHE A 80 -17.06 11.34 -12.95
CA PHE A 80 -17.51 12.73 -12.93
C PHE A 80 -16.47 13.64 -12.30
N ARG A 81 -15.98 13.32 -11.10
CA ARG A 81 -14.99 14.15 -10.40
C ARG A 81 -13.67 14.28 -11.16
N ARG A 82 -13.33 13.27 -11.97
CA ARG A 82 -12.20 13.34 -12.91
C ARG A 82 -12.28 14.52 -13.88
N ALA A 83 -13.49 14.99 -14.23
CA ALA A 83 -13.68 16.13 -15.12
C ALA A 83 -13.17 17.46 -14.53
N LEU A 84 -13.00 17.54 -13.20
CA LEU A 84 -12.39 18.71 -12.53
C LEU A 84 -10.89 18.86 -12.84
N TYR A 85 -10.25 17.80 -13.33
CA TYR A 85 -8.80 17.74 -13.52
C TYR A 85 -8.46 17.73 -15.00
N LYS A 86 -7.70 18.74 -15.43
CA LYS A 86 -7.34 18.93 -16.84
C LYS A 86 -6.19 18.01 -17.25
N GLU A 87 -5.25 17.79 -16.34
CA GLU A 87 -4.04 17.05 -16.63
C GLU A 87 -4.21 15.55 -16.42
N LYS A 88 -3.72 14.79 -17.40
CA LYS A 88 -3.58 13.33 -17.29
C LYS A 88 -2.19 13.00 -16.78
N LEU A 89 -2.08 11.91 -16.04
CA LEU A 89 -0.78 11.38 -15.62
C LEU A 89 0.01 10.90 -16.85
N ASN A 90 0.89 11.76 -17.36
CA ASN A 90 1.70 11.54 -18.55
C ASN A 90 2.96 10.70 -18.23
N ASN A 91 3.77 10.42 -19.24
CA ASN A 91 4.98 9.60 -19.08
C ASN A 91 6.08 10.31 -18.28
N PHE A 92 6.15 11.64 -18.36
CA PHE A 92 7.11 12.45 -17.59
C PHE A 92 6.83 12.35 -16.09
N HIS A 93 5.58 12.60 -15.67
CA HIS A 93 5.15 12.46 -14.27
C HIS A 93 5.41 11.04 -13.75
N LYS A 94 5.10 10.02 -14.56
CA LYS A 94 5.33 8.61 -14.21
C LYS A 94 6.80 8.30 -13.96
N ALA A 95 7.69 8.80 -14.81
CA ALA A 95 9.13 8.59 -14.66
C ALA A 95 9.65 9.26 -13.39
N GLU A 96 9.21 10.49 -13.13
CA GLU A 96 9.60 11.23 -11.92
C GLU A 96 9.08 10.58 -10.64
N ILE A 97 7.81 10.16 -10.62
CA ILE A 97 7.22 9.41 -9.50
C ILE A 97 7.99 8.12 -9.26
N SER A 98 8.31 7.37 -10.32
CA SER A 98 9.06 6.10 -10.20
C SER A 98 10.43 6.33 -9.56
N LYS A 99 11.18 7.33 -10.05
CA LYS A 99 12.49 7.69 -9.51
C LYS A 99 12.40 8.11 -8.04
N MET A 100 11.39 8.89 -7.68
CA MET A 100 11.19 9.35 -6.31
C MET A 100 10.83 8.20 -5.37
N ILE A 101 9.94 7.30 -5.80
CA ILE A 101 9.59 6.09 -5.05
C ILE A 101 10.83 5.20 -4.90
N GLU A 102 11.60 4.95 -5.95
CA GLU A 102 12.83 4.15 -5.89
C GLU A 102 13.83 4.72 -4.87
N ASN A 103 14.09 6.03 -4.91
CA ASN A 103 15.00 6.68 -3.98
C ASN A 103 14.54 6.56 -2.52
N LEU A 104 13.25 6.76 -2.24
CA LEU A 104 12.71 6.65 -0.88
C LEU A 104 12.65 5.19 -0.42
N PHE A 105 12.32 4.26 -1.32
CA PHE A 105 12.23 2.83 -1.04
C PHE A 105 13.60 2.23 -0.72
N ILE A 106 14.67 2.62 -1.42
CA ILE A 106 16.05 2.18 -1.13
C ILE A 106 16.51 2.65 0.26
N ASN A 107 16.02 3.81 0.72
CA ASN A 107 16.31 4.34 2.05
C ASN A 107 15.44 3.72 3.17
N ASP A 108 14.73 2.63 2.88
CA ASP A 108 13.86 1.91 3.83
C ASP A 108 12.78 2.81 4.46
N VAL A 109 12.27 3.78 3.69
CA VAL A 109 11.23 4.71 4.14
C VAL A 109 9.86 4.04 4.08
N ASP A 110 9.02 4.30 5.08
CA ASP A 110 7.68 3.72 5.17
C ASP A 110 6.79 4.10 3.97
N LYS A 111 5.92 3.15 3.57
CA LYS A 111 4.98 3.28 2.45
C LYS A 111 4.05 4.49 2.61
N SER A 112 3.59 4.78 3.84
CA SER A 112 2.68 5.92 4.07
C SER A 112 3.38 7.26 3.84
N TYR A 113 4.66 7.35 4.20
CA TYR A 113 5.48 8.53 3.96
C TYR A 113 5.72 8.74 2.48
N ILE A 114 6.11 7.68 1.74
CA ILE A 114 6.30 7.74 0.28
C ILE A 114 5.07 8.29 -0.43
N VAL A 115 3.88 7.78 -0.09
CA VAL A 115 2.62 8.24 -0.67
C VAL A 115 2.38 9.72 -0.37
N THR A 116 2.62 10.15 0.87
CA THR A 116 2.43 11.54 1.28
C THR A 116 3.38 12.49 0.56
N GLU A 117 4.65 12.12 0.46
CA GLU A 117 5.69 12.93 -0.18
C GLU A 117 5.40 13.13 -1.67
N VAL A 118 5.08 12.03 -2.38
CA VAL A 118 4.73 12.11 -3.81
C VAL A 118 3.46 12.93 -4.01
N LYS A 119 2.42 12.74 -3.19
CA LYS A 119 1.18 13.53 -3.31
C LYS A 119 1.42 15.02 -3.07
N THR A 120 2.27 15.36 -2.10
CA THR A 120 2.61 16.75 -1.78
C THR A 120 3.34 17.42 -2.94
N LYS A 121 4.25 16.70 -3.60
CA LYS A 121 4.97 17.21 -4.77
C LYS A 121 4.04 17.54 -5.95
N PHE A 122 3.11 16.65 -6.25
CA PHE A 122 2.20 16.78 -7.40
C PHE A 122 0.88 17.52 -7.08
N GLN A 123 0.75 18.14 -5.91
CA GLN A 123 -0.50 18.76 -5.46
C GLN A 123 -0.98 19.91 -6.36
N ASN A 124 -0.04 20.61 -7.01
CA ASN A 124 -0.32 21.80 -7.82
C ASN A 124 -0.48 21.51 -9.32
N GLU A 125 -0.28 20.28 -9.76
CA GLU A 125 -0.25 19.93 -11.20
C GLU A 125 -1.64 19.64 -11.80
N ASN A 126 -2.72 19.84 -11.04
CA ASN A 126 -4.09 19.58 -11.48
C ASN A 126 -4.29 18.15 -12.05
N ILE A 127 -3.59 17.18 -11.48
CA ILE A 127 -3.70 15.76 -11.81
C ILE A 127 -4.77 15.12 -10.93
N PHE A 128 -5.58 14.24 -11.53
CA PHE A 128 -6.60 13.50 -10.79
C PHE A 128 -5.99 12.65 -9.64
N PRO A 129 -6.31 12.92 -8.36
CA PRO A 129 -5.60 12.35 -7.21
C PRO A 129 -5.66 10.82 -7.12
N GLU A 130 -6.78 10.22 -7.51
CA GLU A 130 -6.99 8.78 -7.47
C GLU A 130 -6.14 8.06 -8.52
N SER A 131 -5.90 8.69 -9.68
CA SER A 131 -4.97 8.16 -10.68
C SER A 131 -3.52 8.22 -10.20
N LEU A 132 -3.14 9.32 -9.54
CA LEU A 132 -1.83 9.47 -8.92
C LEU A 132 -1.61 8.42 -7.83
N THR A 133 -2.57 8.30 -6.90
CA THR A 133 -2.53 7.34 -5.78
C THR A 133 -2.45 5.90 -6.28
N SER A 134 -3.26 5.53 -7.28
CA SER A 134 -3.24 4.20 -7.90
C SER A 134 -1.88 3.88 -8.51
N TYR A 135 -1.28 4.84 -9.22
CA TYR A 135 0.04 4.65 -9.81
C TYR A 135 1.14 4.49 -8.76
N ILE A 136 1.13 5.30 -7.70
CA ILE A 136 2.09 5.21 -6.59
C ILE A 136 2.05 3.80 -5.98
N PHE A 137 0.87 3.30 -5.63
CA PHE A 137 0.74 1.98 -5.02
C PHE A 137 1.23 0.87 -5.96
N GLN A 138 0.85 0.91 -7.23
CA GLN A 138 1.34 -0.06 -8.22
C GLN A 138 2.86 -0.04 -8.36
N SER A 139 3.49 1.14 -8.32
CA SER A 139 4.94 1.27 -8.40
C SER A 139 5.65 0.71 -7.15
N ILE A 140 5.12 0.98 -5.96
CA ILE A 140 5.64 0.42 -4.71
C ILE A 140 5.54 -1.11 -4.73
N ASP A 141 4.38 -1.65 -5.10
CA ASP A 141 4.13 -3.10 -5.11
C ASP A 141 5.05 -3.80 -6.13
N ARG A 142 5.35 -3.16 -7.28
CA ARG A 142 6.35 -3.65 -8.24
C ARG A 142 7.76 -3.69 -7.67
N LEU A 143 8.17 -2.66 -6.93
CA LEU A 143 9.50 -2.61 -6.31
C LEU A 143 9.64 -3.65 -5.19
N GLN A 144 8.62 -3.80 -4.35
CA GLN A 144 8.58 -4.84 -3.33
C GLN A 144 8.70 -6.23 -3.95
N SER A 145 7.99 -6.48 -5.05
CA SER A 145 8.06 -7.75 -5.77
C SER A 145 9.46 -8.01 -6.33
N LYS A 146 10.11 -6.98 -6.91
CA LYS A 146 11.50 -7.07 -7.38
C LYS A 146 12.49 -7.35 -6.24
N HIS A 147 12.37 -6.66 -5.10
CA HIS A 147 13.24 -6.89 -3.94
C HIS A 147 13.05 -8.27 -3.33
N LYS A 148 11.82 -8.78 -3.26
CA LYS A 148 11.55 -10.16 -2.81
C LYS A 148 12.20 -11.21 -3.72
N LEU A 149 12.33 -10.93 -5.01
CA LEU A 149 13.03 -11.82 -5.96
C LEU A 149 14.56 -11.73 -5.83
N LEU A 150 15.10 -10.66 -5.26
CA LEU A 150 16.53 -10.44 -5.06
C LEU A 150 17.06 -10.99 -3.73
N LEU A 151 16.18 -11.24 -2.75
CA LEU A 151 16.54 -12.08 -1.61
C LEU A 151 16.58 -13.52 -2.12
N PRO A 152 17.77 -14.15 -2.25
CA PRO A 152 17.82 -15.55 -2.61
C PRO A 152 16.96 -16.30 -1.61
N ASN A 153 15.99 -17.06 -2.14
CA ASN A 153 15.18 -17.92 -1.32
C ASN A 153 16.17 -18.78 -0.51
N VAL A 154 16.13 -18.72 0.83
CA VAL A 154 17.08 -19.44 1.69
C VAL A 154 17.11 -20.93 1.31
N SER A 155 15.97 -21.44 0.85
CA SER A 155 15.80 -22.76 0.24
C SER A 155 16.67 -23.01 -1.00
N GLN A 156 16.83 -22.02 -1.89
CA GLN A 156 17.68 -22.11 -3.08
C GLN A 156 19.17 -22.01 -2.72
N LEU A 157 19.53 -21.17 -1.74
CA LEU A 157 20.89 -21.13 -1.21
C LEU A 157 21.28 -22.46 -0.56
N LEU A 158 20.44 -23.01 0.31
CA LEU A 158 20.65 -24.31 0.97
C LEU A 158 20.75 -25.47 -0.04
N ASN A 159 20.00 -25.42 -1.15
CA ASN A 159 20.08 -26.44 -2.21
C ASN A 159 21.30 -26.27 -3.13
N SER A 160 21.95 -25.10 -3.12
CA SER A 160 23.16 -24.83 -3.90
C SER A 160 24.45 -25.15 -3.14
N VAL A 161 24.37 -25.36 -1.83
CA VAL A 161 25.49 -25.87 -1.02
C VAL A 161 25.61 -27.38 -1.28
N PRO A 162 26.79 -27.90 -1.68
CA PRO A 162 27.01 -29.34 -1.83
C PRO A 162 26.64 -30.06 -0.52
N LYS A 163 25.79 -31.10 -0.60
CA LYS A 163 25.31 -31.88 0.57
C LYS A 163 26.44 -32.31 1.53
N VAL A 164 27.64 -32.51 1.00
CA VAL A 164 28.85 -32.91 1.76
C VAL A 164 29.27 -31.87 2.81
N ILE A 165 28.98 -30.59 2.59
CA ILE A 165 29.30 -29.51 3.55
C ILE A 165 28.21 -29.39 4.62
N VAL A 166 26.95 -29.66 4.28
CA VAL A 166 25.84 -29.59 5.25
C VAL A 166 25.92 -30.74 6.26
N GLU A 167 26.28 -31.95 5.83
CA GLU A 167 26.45 -33.11 6.73
C GLU A 167 27.67 -32.98 7.65
N SER A 168 28.72 -32.26 7.25
CA SER A 168 29.92 -32.04 8.08
C SER A 168 29.81 -30.84 9.04
N ILE A 169 28.86 -29.92 8.81
CA ILE A 169 28.61 -28.76 9.69
C ILE A 169 27.47 -29.04 10.69
N LEU A 170 26.45 -29.84 10.33
CA LEU A 170 25.30 -30.15 11.21
C LEU A 170 25.46 -31.41 12.07
N PHE A 171 26.44 -32.26 11.78
CA PHE A 171 26.73 -33.43 12.61
C PHE A 171 28.18 -33.38 13.11
N PRO A 172 28.46 -32.67 14.22
CA PRO A 172 29.61 -33.04 15.03
C PRO A 172 29.35 -34.45 15.53
N THR A 173 30.23 -35.37 15.15
CA THR A 173 30.39 -36.73 15.67
C THR A 173 29.65 -37.01 16.99
N ALA A 174 28.65 -37.89 16.89
CA ALA A 174 28.14 -38.82 17.89
C ALA A 174 28.52 -38.55 19.37
N ASN A 175 27.64 -37.86 20.11
CA ASN A 175 27.23 -38.25 21.49
C ASN A 175 26.18 -37.34 22.17
N SER A 176 25.32 -36.64 21.43
CA SER A 176 24.21 -35.90 22.07
C SER A 176 22.90 -36.15 21.35
N ASN A 177 21.85 -36.44 22.12
CA ASN A 177 20.52 -36.84 21.67
C ASN A 177 19.97 -35.83 20.66
N LEU A 178 19.75 -36.29 19.43
CA LEU A 178 19.24 -35.48 18.31
C LEU A 178 17.91 -34.78 18.65
N SER A 179 17.05 -35.41 19.47
CA SER A 179 15.76 -34.81 19.85
C SER A 179 15.89 -33.62 20.78
N GLU A 180 16.92 -33.56 21.63
CA GLU A 180 17.15 -32.41 22.53
C GLU A 180 17.61 -31.18 21.73
N PHE A 181 18.36 -31.39 20.63
CA PHE A 181 18.80 -30.28 19.78
C PHE A 181 17.68 -29.74 18.90
N GLU A 182 16.85 -30.61 18.32
CA GLU A 182 15.67 -30.19 17.55
C GLU A 182 14.66 -29.45 18.44
N GLU A 183 14.40 -29.93 19.66
CA GLU A 183 13.54 -29.22 20.62
C GLU A 183 14.16 -27.88 21.07
N GLN A 184 15.47 -27.80 21.27
CA GLN A 184 16.15 -26.56 21.66
C GLN A 184 16.14 -25.54 20.51
N PHE A 185 16.35 -25.96 19.26
CA PHE A 185 16.34 -25.07 18.09
C PHE A 185 14.93 -24.55 17.77
N GLU A 186 13.91 -25.41 17.86
CA GLU A 186 12.52 -24.98 17.73
C GLU A 186 12.09 -24.08 18.91
N SER A 187 12.55 -24.36 20.13
CA SER A 187 12.38 -23.49 21.30
C SER A 187 13.03 -22.12 21.10
N ASP A 188 14.27 -22.06 20.60
CA ASP A 188 15.00 -20.81 20.39
C ASP A 188 14.39 -19.96 19.27
N LEU A 189 13.90 -20.61 18.20
CA LEU A 189 13.13 -19.93 17.14
C LEU A 189 11.77 -19.46 17.66
N SER A 190 11.05 -20.29 18.41
CA SER A 190 9.77 -19.92 19.03
C SER A 190 9.95 -18.76 20.02
N TYR A 191 11.00 -18.75 20.83
CA TYR A 191 11.36 -17.64 21.72
C TYR A 191 11.68 -16.36 20.92
N LEU A 192 12.42 -16.46 19.82
CA LEU A 192 12.69 -15.33 18.91
C LEU A 192 11.41 -14.74 18.29
N PHE A 193 10.39 -15.56 18.01
CA PHE A 193 9.10 -15.11 17.48
C PHE A 193 8.13 -14.64 18.58
N THR A 194 8.19 -15.20 19.79
CA THR A 194 7.28 -14.87 20.89
C THR A 194 7.72 -13.62 21.64
N VAL A 195 9.03 -13.44 21.87
CA VAL A 195 9.58 -12.20 22.47
C VAL A 195 9.45 -11.00 21.51
N GLY A 196 9.36 -11.24 20.19
CA GLY A 196 9.00 -10.21 19.22
C GLY A 196 7.52 -9.79 19.24
N ALA A 197 6.65 -10.54 19.93
CA ALA A 197 5.21 -10.32 19.96
C ALA A 197 4.66 -9.86 21.32
N GLU A 198 5.43 -9.98 22.41
CA GLU A 198 4.92 -9.78 23.79
C GLU A 198 5.41 -8.54 24.55
N GLU A 199 6.07 -7.57 23.94
CA GLU A 199 6.20 -6.23 24.56
C GLU A 199 4.90 -5.44 24.36
N ARG A 200 3.91 -5.75 25.20
CA ARG A 200 2.75 -4.90 25.44
C ARG A 200 3.23 -3.57 26.00
N ILE A 201 2.96 -2.54 25.21
CA ILE A 201 2.82 -1.14 25.62
C ILE A 201 2.04 -1.10 26.93
N THR A 202 2.71 -0.72 28.03
CA THR A 202 2.01 -0.18 29.20
C THR A 202 1.81 1.31 28.95
N GLU A 203 0.58 1.76 29.15
CA GLU A 203 0.13 3.13 28.95
C GLU A 203 0.91 4.07 29.89
N ASN A 204 1.97 4.73 29.41
CA ASN A 204 2.22 6.16 29.64
C ASN A 204 3.53 6.76 29.09
N ASP A 205 4.38 6.03 28.37
CA ASP A 205 5.59 6.65 27.80
C ASP A 205 5.42 6.98 26.30
N SER A 206 5.87 8.18 25.91
CA SER A 206 5.85 8.69 24.54
C SER A 206 6.49 7.67 23.59
N PHE A 207 5.73 7.23 22.57
CA PHE A 207 6.19 6.35 21.50
C PHE A 207 7.49 6.84 20.82
N SER A 208 7.74 8.15 20.89
CA SER A 208 8.97 8.76 20.37
C SER A 208 10.22 8.42 21.20
N ASP A 209 10.10 8.23 22.51
CA ASP A 209 11.22 7.90 23.41
C ASP A 209 11.56 6.41 23.35
N PHE A 210 10.56 5.55 23.16
CA PHE A 210 10.73 4.11 22.90
C PHE A 210 11.51 3.86 21.61
N LEU A 211 11.24 4.64 20.55
CA LEU A 211 11.94 4.52 19.27
C LEU A 211 13.40 4.99 19.38
N LEU A 212 13.68 6.06 20.11
CA LEU A 212 15.04 6.57 20.33
C LEU A 212 15.91 5.64 21.18
N GLN A 213 15.33 4.96 22.18
CA GLN A 213 16.06 3.98 22.99
C GLN A 213 16.39 2.69 22.23
N ASN A 214 15.49 2.23 21.37
CA ASN A 214 15.64 0.94 20.68
C ASN A 214 16.36 1.02 19.33
N GLU A 215 16.51 2.20 18.72
CA GLU A 215 17.23 2.39 17.46
C GLU A 215 18.68 1.83 17.51
N SER A 216 19.34 1.95 18.66
CA SER A 216 20.70 1.42 18.88
C SER A 216 20.74 -0.11 18.97
N VAL A 217 19.67 -0.74 19.47
CA VAL A 217 19.53 -2.19 19.62
C VAL A 217 19.20 -2.84 18.29
N TYR A 218 18.32 -2.23 17.49
CA TYR A 218 18.01 -2.70 16.13
C TYR A 218 19.20 -2.54 15.17
N LYS A 219 19.92 -1.41 15.22
CA LYS A 219 21.17 -1.23 14.45
C LYS A 219 22.28 -2.20 14.90
N LYS A 220 22.41 -2.50 16.20
CA LYS A 220 23.37 -3.51 16.69
C LYS A 220 22.99 -4.94 16.33
N LYS A 221 21.70 -5.32 16.39
CA LYS A 221 21.23 -6.69 16.08
C LYS A 221 21.41 -7.01 14.60
N ASN A 222 21.04 -6.12 13.68
CA ASN A 222 21.26 -6.35 12.25
C ASN A 222 22.75 -6.39 11.89
N LYS A 223 23.57 -5.51 12.48
CA LYS A 223 25.02 -5.52 12.26
C LYS A 223 25.68 -6.78 12.82
N LYS A 224 25.16 -7.34 13.93
CA LYS A 224 25.65 -8.61 14.49
C LYS A 224 25.28 -9.80 13.60
N THR A 225 24.06 -9.85 13.06
CA THR A 225 23.63 -10.90 12.13
C THR A 225 24.40 -10.82 10.81
N GLU A 226 24.59 -9.61 10.28
CA GLU A 226 25.39 -9.35 9.09
C GLU A 226 26.87 -9.70 9.30
N LEU A 227 27.47 -9.31 10.42
CA LEU A 227 28.84 -9.70 10.79
C LEU A 227 28.98 -11.21 11.01
N SER A 228 27.96 -11.87 11.56
CA SER A 228 27.99 -13.32 11.77
C SER A 228 27.93 -14.07 10.43
N LEU A 229 27.11 -13.58 9.48
CA LEU A 229 27.05 -14.11 8.12
C LEU A 229 28.33 -13.82 7.32
N GLN A 230 28.88 -12.61 7.44
CA GLN A 230 30.15 -12.24 6.80
C GLN A 230 31.34 -13.01 7.36
N LEU A 231 31.39 -13.25 8.67
CA LEU A 231 32.43 -14.07 9.31
C LEU A 231 32.32 -15.54 8.88
N ALA A 232 31.10 -16.09 8.81
CA ALA A 232 30.86 -17.44 8.30
C ALA A 232 31.31 -17.57 6.83
N LEU A 233 31.00 -16.58 5.99
CA LEU A 233 31.44 -16.51 4.60
C LEU A 233 32.97 -16.39 4.46
N LYS A 234 33.60 -15.57 5.29
CA LYS A 234 35.06 -15.39 5.30
C LYS A 234 35.79 -16.66 5.72
N MET A 235 35.30 -17.36 6.75
CA MET A 235 35.85 -18.64 7.20
C MET A 235 35.71 -19.76 6.15
N LEU A 236 34.69 -19.67 5.29
CA LEU A 236 34.51 -20.59 4.17
C LEU A 236 35.52 -20.33 3.04
N LEU A 237 35.81 -19.06 2.75
CA LEU A 237 36.72 -18.67 1.65
C LEU A 237 38.21 -18.84 2.01
N GLU A 238 38.59 -18.66 3.27
CA GLU A 238 39.99 -18.82 3.74
C GLU A 238 40.39 -20.29 3.96
N ARG A 239 39.50 -21.26 3.69
CA ARG A 239 39.75 -22.70 3.86
C ARG A 239 40.12 -23.42 2.57
N ASP A 240 39.99 -22.75 1.43
CA ASP A 240 40.25 -23.29 0.09
C ASP A 240 41.60 -22.85 -0.51
N ASP A 241 42.44 -22.13 0.26
CA ASP A 241 43.87 -21.85 -0.01
C ASP A 241 44.77 -22.64 0.96
#